data_AF-A0A938URZ5-F1
#
_entry.id   AF-A0A938URZ5-F1
#
_cell.length_a   1.000
_cell.length_b   1.000
_cell.length_c   1.000
_cell.angle_alpha   90.00
_cell.angle_beta   90.00
_cell.angle_gamma   90.00
#
_symmetry.space_group_name_H-M   'P 1'
#
loop_
_entity.id
_entity.type
_entity.pdbx_description
1 polymer ?
#
loop_
_entity_poly.entity_id
_entity_poly.type
_entity_poly.pdbx_seq_one_letter_code
_entity_poly.pdbx_strand_id
1 'polypeptide(L)'
;MQPTLRLTCTIAVLLCSAWTDLAQAQEPNAERAYSVTPRADLAEQVARHYHDRNQPVRAINWAERMVRSPGATAEQGAWAAKLRAQLKWKLGDLGFGEVRIAVRPGHAAVTVDGKDILPRVAQHVVWLSEGAHLVAADASDFAPTEVGVNVVRNEKASADLVLVSTKAPVVVVHAVPECDVLVDDKLVGTSRQRRFAIPAGSRKLLFRADGHLPQVREMTLVAGEEYAVEARLQRAVPEGDRPKVSVVERDVTELERAEVGESGPNIAHAPDVDSPLDGKRNARVNVSREIGGGTVGGARKAGVEASARVSPPALAPSGGSPAAVSVGAASGDPSAPMSVRTKGLLLAVPGLLAMGGGAAYVVLSANAAEKVNQGLPYGDPNYDAAYDRAAKGALIGYGVLGGGALLTGAGGWYLLGEGGLGKQGRGVLLTGTGLATAGVGTWMYLGATSVLASAAEFPSAHPEYQRRVDLGIRDTRYAQVAMGAGGVVALLGAWQLVTAPKSTAEAAPDPSVLSWSLLPVVGARQTGAALRLAW
;
A
#
# COMPACT_ATOMS: atom_id res chain seq x y z
N MET A 1 -7.83 -12.61 54.05
CA MET A 1 -6.79 -13.22 53.19
C MET A 1 -7.29 -13.63 51.79
N GLN A 2 -8.59 -13.72 51.51
CA GLN A 2 -9.09 -14.13 50.17
C GLN A 2 -9.08 -13.07 49.03
N PRO A 3 -9.14 -11.74 49.23
CA PRO A 3 -9.25 -10.81 48.10
C PRO A 3 -7.94 -10.58 47.33
N THR A 4 -6.79 -10.72 47.98
CA THR A 4 -5.47 -10.55 47.34
C THR A 4 -5.13 -11.67 46.36
N LEU A 5 -5.60 -12.89 46.65
CA LEU A 5 -5.38 -14.07 45.80
C LEU A 5 -6.24 -14.04 44.53
N ARG A 6 -7.44 -13.44 44.60
CA ARG A 6 -8.26 -13.22 43.40
C ARG A 6 -7.61 -12.20 42.47
N LEU A 7 -7.04 -11.12 43.01
CA LEU A 7 -6.40 -10.07 42.21
C LEU A 7 -5.15 -10.57 41.47
N THR A 8 -4.29 -11.36 42.12
CA THR A 8 -3.11 -11.95 41.46
C THR A 8 -3.48 -12.96 40.38
N CYS A 9 -4.54 -13.77 40.58
CA CYS A 9 -5.05 -14.65 39.53
C CYS A 9 -5.61 -13.87 38.34
N THR A 10 -6.35 -12.78 38.56
CA THR A 10 -6.87 -11.95 37.45
C THR A 10 -5.75 -11.29 36.66
N ILE A 11 -4.70 -10.81 37.32
CA ILE A 11 -3.51 -10.23 36.67
C ILE A 11 -2.75 -11.30 35.88
N ALA A 12 -2.57 -12.50 36.42
CA ALA A 12 -1.91 -13.60 35.72
C ALA A 12 -2.68 -14.04 34.46
N VAL A 13 -4.02 -14.07 34.53
CA VAL A 13 -4.88 -14.38 33.36
C VAL A 13 -4.78 -13.29 32.30
N LEU A 14 -4.77 -12.01 32.69
CA LEU A 14 -4.61 -10.88 31.77
C LEU A 14 -3.22 -10.84 31.11
N LEU A 15 -2.16 -11.19 31.85
CA LEU A 15 -0.80 -11.30 31.29
C LEU A 15 -0.68 -12.49 30.34
N CYS A 16 -1.31 -13.62 30.66
CA CYS A 16 -1.31 -14.80 29.81
C CYS A 16 -2.08 -14.53 28.50
N SER A 17 -3.24 -13.87 28.58
CA SER A 17 -4.02 -13.48 27.39
C SER A 17 -3.25 -12.48 26.52
N ALA A 18 -2.61 -11.48 27.13
CA ALA A 18 -1.79 -10.51 26.41
C ALA A 18 -0.57 -11.16 25.71
N TRP A 19 -0.01 -12.23 26.29
CA TRP A 19 1.11 -12.96 25.68
C TRP A 19 0.66 -13.83 24.48
N THR A 20 -0.51 -14.47 24.57
CA THR A 20 -1.13 -15.14 23.40
C THR A 20 -1.49 -14.17 22.29
N ASP A 21 -1.99 -12.98 22.61
CA ASP A 21 -2.29 -11.94 21.63
C ASP A 21 -1.00 -11.42 20.96
N LEU A 22 0.09 -11.30 21.72
CA LEU A 22 1.41 -10.92 21.18
C LEU A 22 2.00 -12.01 20.27
N ALA A 23 1.81 -13.29 20.59
CA ALA A 23 2.23 -14.41 19.76
C ALA A 23 1.40 -14.52 18.46
N GLN A 24 0.09 -14.26 18.53
CA GLN A 24 -0.77 -14.13 17.34
C GLN A 24 -0.41 -12.90 16.50
N ALA A 25 0.09 -11.82 17.11
CA ALA A 25 0.58 -10.65 16.39
C ALA A 25 1.91 -10.88 15.63
N GLN A 26 2.63 -11.98 15.87
CA GLN A 26 3.80 -12.34 15.05
C GLN A 26 3.45 -13.03 13.73
N GLU A 27 2.30 -13.71 13.63
CA GLU A 27 1.80 -14.31 12.38
C GLU A 27 1.72 -13.34 11.20
N PRO A 28 1.13 -12.13 11.35
CA PRO A 28 1.08 -11.19 10.25
C PRO A 28 2.46 -10.69 9.86
N ASN A 29 3.48 -10.78 10.72
CA ASN A 29 4.76 -10.13 10.44
C ASN A 29 5.58 -10.89 9.40
N ALA A 30 5.62 -12.22 9.40
CA ALA A 30 6.39 -12.97 8.40
C ALA A 30 5.71 -12.97 7.02
N GLU A 31 4.38 -13.11 6.97
CA GLU A 31 3.62 -12.98 5.71
C GLU A 31 3.68 -11.55 5.16
N ARG A 32 3.51 -10.53 6.02
CA ARG A 32 3.67 -9.12 5.61
C ARG A 32 5.10 -8.84 5.20
N ALA A 33 6.10 -9.30 5.93
CA ALA A 33 7.51 -9.11 5.57
C ALA A 33 7.81 -9.74 4.21
N TYR A 34 7.28 -10.94 3.92
CA TYR A 34 7.43 -11.54 2.61
C TYR A 34 6.71 -10.74 1.50
N SER A 35 5.53 -10.19 1.78
CA SER A 35 4.81 -9.34 0.82
C SER A 35 5.57 -8.05 0.48
N VAL A 36 6.35 -7.51 1.43
CA VAL A 36 7.19 -6.32 1.23
C VAL A 36 8.48 -6.70 0.51
N THR A 37 9.15 -7.76 0.94
CA THR A 37 10.43 -8.21 0.41
C THR A 37 10.42 -9.73 0.22
N PRO A 38 10.08 -10.22 -0.98
CA PRO A 38 10.01 -11.66 -1.25
C PRO A 38 11.40 -12.30 -1.11
N ARG A 39 11.59 -13.11 -0.06
CA ARG A 39 12.81 -13.87 0.19
C ARG A 39 12.50 -15.32 0.51
N ALA A 40 13.35 -16.23 0.05
CA ALA A 40 13.15 -17.66 0.24
C ALA A 40 13.19 -18.06 1.74
N ASP A 41 14.08 -17.48 2.54
CA ASP A 41 14.18 -17.73 3.98
C ASP A 41 12.89 -17.38 4.75
N LEU A 42 12.26 -16.25 4.43
CA LEU A 42 10.97 -15.85 5.01
C LEU A 42 9.84 -16.80 4.59
N ALA A 43 9.76 -17.17 3.31
CA ALA A 43 8.77 -18.12 2.85
C ALA A 43 8.94 -19.51 3.48
N GLU A 44 10.18 -19.94 3.72
CA GLU A 44 10.48 -21.18 4.45
C GLU A 44 9.96 -21.14 5.88
N GLN A 45 10.24 -20.05 6.61
CA GLN A 45 9.76 -19.86 7.99
C GLN A 45 8.24 -19.92 8.06
N VAL A 46 7.56 -19.23 7.14
CA VAL A 46 6.09 -19.25 7.06
C VAL A 46 5.56 -20.65 6.70
N ALA A 47 6.20 -21.35 5.76
CA ALA A 47 5.82 -22.71 5.40
C ALA A 47 5.95 -23.69 6.57
N ARG A 48 7.05 -23.61 7.34
CA ARG A 48 7.28 -24.41 8.55
C ARG A 48 6.23 -24.10 9.62
N HIS A 49 5.96 -22.83 9.87
CA HIS A 49 4.92 -22.40 10.79
C HIS A 49 3.54 -22.99 10.48
N TYR A 50 3.13 -22.99 9.21
CA TYR A 50 1.87 -23.61 8.80
C TYR A 50 1.89 -25.13 8.86
N HIS A 51 3.05 -25.75 8.60
CA HIS A 51 3.21 -27.19 8.74
C HIS A 51 2.99 -27.62 10.20
N ASP A 52 3.62 -26.93 11.15
CA ASP A 52 3.55 -27.23 12.60
C ASP A 52 2.13 -27.08 13.15
N ARG A 53 1.33 -26.20 12.55
CA ARG A 53 -0.09 -26.00 12.88
C ARG A 53 -1.05 -26.92 12.14
N ASN A 54 -0.53 -27.92 11.44
CA ASN A 54 -1.30 -28.88 10.65
C ASN A 54 -2.22 -28.16 9.62
N GLN A 55 -1.71 -27.11 8.98
CA GLN A 55 -2.36 -26.40 7.87
C GLN A 55 -1.67 -26.76 6.54
N PRO A 56 -1.87 -27.98 6.00
CA PRO A 56 -1.04 -28.53 4.93
C PRO A 56 -1.12 -27.74 3.62
N VAL A 57 -2.30 -27.18 3.30
CA VAL A 57 -2.51 -26.37 2.09
C VAL A 57 -1.65 -25.12 2.12
N ARG A 58 -1.70 -24.37 3.23
CA ARG A 58 -0.90 -23.15 3.40
C ARG A 58 0.59 -23.47 3.42
N ALA A 59 0.99 -24.53 4.10
CA ALA A 59 2.39 -24.97 4.17
C ALA A 59 2.96 -25.28 2.78
N ILE A 60 2.23 -26.05 1.94
CA ILE A 60 2.67 -26.35 0.57
C ILE A 60 2.68 -25.11 -0.30
N ASN A 61 1.63 -24.29 -0.26
CA ASN A 61 1.57 -23.06 -1.08
C ASN A 61 2.75 -22.13 -0.75
N TRP A 62 3.12 -21.99 0.52
CA TRP A 62 4.28 -21.20 0.93
C TRP A 62 5.62 -21.85 0.56
N ALA A 63 5.74 -23.18 0.61
CA ALA A 63 6.94 -23.88 0.14
C ALA A 63 7.14 -23.74 -1.38
N GLU A 64 6.07 -23.77 -2.17
CA GLU A 64 6.13 -23.51 -3.62
C GLU A 64 6.52 -22.06 -3.92
N ARG A 65 6.03 -21.09 -3.12
CA ARG A 65 6.47 -19.68 -3.19
C ARG A 65 7.95 -19.53 -2.86
N MET A 66 8.45 -20.25 -1.85
CA MET A 66 9.86 -20.25 -1.48
C MET A 66 10.74 -20.66 -2.65
N VAL A 67 10.45 -21.77 -3.33
CA VAL A 67 11.26 -22.27 -4.47
C VAL A 67 11.32 -21.28 -5.63
N ARG A 68 10.30 -20.43 -5.77
CA ARG A 68 10.22 -19.40 -6.83
C ARG A 68 10.81 -18.06 -6.41
N SER A 69 11.13 -17.88 -5.13
CA SER A 69 11.63 -16.62 -4.61
C SER A 69 13.09 -16.41 -5.07
N PRO A 70 13.51 -15.17 -5.39
CA PRO A 70 14.90 -14.88 -5.73
C PRO A 70 15.84 -15.36 -4.62
N GLY A 71 16.91 -16.07 -5.01
CA GLY A 71 17.92 -16.58 -4.07
C GLY A 71 17.58 -17.91 -3.38
N ALA A 72 16.52 -18.62 -3.80
CA ALA A 72 16.21 -19.95 -3.28
C ALA A 72 17.36 -20.94 -3.51
N THR A 73 17.75 -21.69 -2.49
CA THR A 73 18.83 -22.67 -2.56
C THR A 73 18.34 -24.04 -3.04
N ALA A 74 19.25 -24.90 -3.51
CA ALA A 74 18.92 -26.28 -3.88
C ALA A 74 18.36 -27.08 -2.69
N GLU A 75 18.83 -26.81 -1.47
CA GLU A 75 18.33 -27.42 -0.24
C GLU A 75 16.88 -27.03 0.04
N GLN A 76 16.53 -25.76 -0.17
CA GLN A 76 15.15 -25.29 -0.06
C GLN A 76 14.25 -25.94 -1.12
N GLY A 77 14.74 -26.10 -2.35
CA GLY A 77 14.06 -26.88 -3.39
C GLY A 77 13.78 -28.33 -2.96
N ALA A 78 14.79 -29.01 -2.41
CA ALA A 78 14.65 -30.38 -1.92
C ALA A 78 13.69 -30.48 -0.71
N TRP A 79 13.75 -29.52 0.21
CA TRP A 79 12.84 -29.45 1.35
C TRP A 79 11.38 -29.26 0.92
N ALA A 80 11.10 -28.34 -0.01
CA ALA A 80 9.76 -28.12 -0.54
C ALA A 80 9.22 -29.37 -1.23
N ALA A 81 10.04 -30.05 -2.03
CA ALA A 81 9.67 -31.30 -2.68
C ALA A 81 9.35 -32.41 -1.66
N LYS A 82 10.16 -32.53 -0.60
CA LYS A 82 9.92 -33.49 0.49
C LYS A 82 8.62 -33.15 1.24
N LEU A 83 8.41 -31.88 1.59
CA LEU A 83 7.19 -31.42 2.27
C LEU A 83 5.95 -31.71 1.43
N ARG A 84 6.01 -31.43 0.12
CA ARG A 84 4.93 -31.76 -0.82
C ARG A 84 4.64 -33.25 -0.85
N ALA A 85 5.67 -34.10 -0.94
CA ALA A 85 5.49 -35.55 -0.90
C ALA A 85 4.86 -36.04 0.42
N GLN A 86 5.30 -35.47 1.55
CA GLN A 86 4.79 -35.82 2.88
C GLN A 86 3.35 -35.38 3.12
N LEU A 87 2.92 -34.25 2.54
CA LEU A 87 1.58 -33.70 2.76
C LEU A 87 0.58 -34.06 1.64
N LYS A 88 1.05 -34.63 0.53
CA LYS A 88 0.20 -35.00 -0.62
C LYS A 88 -0.98 -35.89 -0.23
N TRP A 89 -0.74 -36.94 0.55
CA TRP A 89 -1.80 -37.85 0.98
C TRP A 89 -2.82 -37.15 1.89
N LYS A 90 -2.34 -36.31 2.83
CA LYS A 90 -3.21 -35.51 3.71
C LYS A 90 -4.12 -34.58 2.92
N LEU A 91 -3.61 -33.95 1.86
CA LEU A 91 -4.40 -33.08 1.00
C LEU A 91 -5.50 -33.86 0.26
N GLY A 92 -5.17 -35.07 -0.20
CA GLY A 92 -6.15 -35.98 -0.78
C GLY A 92 -7.30 -36.33 0.15
N ASP A 93 -6.98 -36.69 1.39
CA ASP A 93 -7.98 -37.04 2.40
C ASP A 93 -8.86 -35.83 2.78
N LEU A 94 -8.29 -34.62 2.75
CA LEU A 94 -8.98 -33.36 3.01
C LEU A 94 -9.82 -32.87 1.83
N GLY A 95 -9.90 -33.61 0.73
CA GLY A 95 -10.72 -33.24 -0.43
C GLY A 95 -10.07 -32.19 -1.32
N PHE A 96 -8.73 -32.12 -1.41
CA PHE A 96 -8.04 -31.18 -2.30
C PHE A 96 -7.60 -31.86 -3.61
N GLY A 97 -7.54 -31.08 -4.69
CA GLY A 97 -6.95 -31.43 -5.97
C GLY A 97 -5.82 -30.47 -6.37
N GLU A 98 -4.95 -30.92 -7.28
CA GLU A 98 -3.83 -30.12 -7.78
C GLU A 98 -4.24 -29.38 -9.06
N VAL A 99 -4.15 -28.06 -9.10
CA VAL A 99 -4.47 -27.26 -10.29
C VAL A 99 -3.21 -26.60 -10.83
N ARG A 100 -2.92 -26.87 -12.10
CA ARG A 100 -1.85 -26.20 -12.86
C ARG A 100 -2.45 -25.03 -13.63
N ILE A 101 -2.06 -23.82 -13.27
CA ILE A 101 -2.50 -22.59 -13.95
C ILE A 101 -1.36 -22.10 -14.83
N ALA A 102 -1.56 -21.97 -16.13
CA ALA A 102 -0.62 -21.31 -17.03
C ALA A 102 -1.21 -19.99 -17.51
N VAL A 103 -0.44 -18.90 -17.40
CA VAL A 103 -0.90 -17.56 -17.80
C VAL A 103 0.05 -16.94 -18.81
N ARG A 104 -0.52 -16.30 -19.84
CA ARG A 104 0.21 -15.52 -20.83
C ARG A 104 -0.48 -14.15 -20.98
N PRO A 105 0.24 -13.04 -20.73
CA PRO A 105 1.66 -12.93 -20.44
C PRO A 105 2.01 -13.35 -18.99
N GLY A 106 3.26 -13.78 -18.77
CA GLY A 106 3.68 -14.34 -17.47
C GLY A 106 3.79 -13.37 -16.30
N HIS A 107 3.56 -12.07 -16.53
CA HIS A 107 3.51 -11.03 -15.50
C HIS A 107 2.09 -10.66 -15.07
N ALA A 108 1.07 -11.34 -15.60
CA ALA A 108 -0.32 -11.14 -15.20
C ALA A 108 -0.50 -11.44 -13.70
N ALA A 109 -1.32 -10.64 -13.04
CA ALA A 109 -1.86 -10.96 -11.73
C ALA A 109 -2.90 -12.06 -11.89
N VAL A 110 -2.76 -13.16 -11.14
CA VAL A 110 -3.70 -14.28 -11.17
C VAL A 110 -4.44 -14.31 -9.84
N THR A 111 -5.77 -14.39 -9.89
CA THR A 111 -6.63 -14.62 -8.73
C THR A 111 -7.33 -15.97 -8.85
N VAL A 112 -7.57 -16.61 -7.72
CA VAL A 112 -8.47 -17.77 -7.61
C VAL A 112 -9.52 -17.45 -6.57
N ASP A 113 -10.79 -17.49 -6.99
CA ASP A 113 -11.95 -17.09 -6.19
C ASP A 113 -11.79 -15.70 -5.55
N GLY A 114 -11.25 -14.75 -6.33
CA GLY A 114 -10.98 -13.38 -5.90
C GLY A 114 -9.77 -13.21 -4.98
N LYS A 115 -8.96 -14.26 -4.72
CA LYS A 115 -7.74 -14.18 -3.92
C LYS A 115 -6.49 -14.20 -4.79
N ASP A 116 -5.62 -13.21 -4.61
CA ASP A 116 -4.36 -13.09 -5.35
C ASP A 116 -3.39 -14.24 -5.10
N ILE A 117 -2.86 -14.79 -6.18
CA ILE A 117 -1.76 -15.76 -6.17
C ILE A 117 -0.46 -15.04 -6.52
N LEU A 118 0.31 -14.72 -5.50
CA LEU A 118 1.69 -14.25 -5.64
C LEU A 118 2.69 -15.42 -5.58
N PRO A 119 3.88 -15.31 -6.20
CA PRO A 119 4.35 -14.21 -7.08
C PRO A 119 3.83 -14.34 -8.52
N ARG A 120 3.75 -13.23 -9.27
CA ARG A 120 3.28 -13.22 -10.68
C ARG A 120 4.28 -13.94 -11.59
N VAL A 121 3.91 -15.13 -12.06
CA VAL A 121 4.76 -15.95 -12.95
C VAL A 121 3.91 -16.66 -14.00
N ALA A 122 4.54 -17.11 -15.09
CA ALA A 122 3.83 -17.75 -16.20
C ALA A 122 3.12 -19.07 -15.85
N GLN A 123 3.51 -19.76 -14.78
CA GLN A 123 2.91 -21.03 -14.39
C GLN A 123 2.82 -21.19 -12.87
N HIS A 124 1.64 -21.52 -12.35
CA HIS A 124 1.36 -21.80 -10.94
C HIS A 124 0.90 -23.24 -10.76
N VAL A 125 1.24 -23.81 -9.61
CA VAL A 125 0.66 -25.07 -9.12
C VAL A 125 0.05 -24.74 -7.77
N VAL A 126 -1.26 -24.90 -7.65
CA VAL A 126 -2.01 -24.60 -6.42
C VAL A 126 -2.88 -25.78 -6.04
N TRP A 127 -3.10 -25.94 -4.74
CA TRP A 127 -4.01 -26.94 -4.20
C TRP A 127 -5.32 -26.28 -3.83
N LEU A 128 -6.40 -26.69 -4.47
CA LEU A 128 -7.75 -26.17 -4.27
C LEU A 128 -8.66 -27.27 -3.72
N SER A 129 -9.68 -26.88 -2.97
CA SER A 129 -10.71 -27.81 -2.49
C SER A 129 -11.45 -28.44 -3.67
N GLU A 130 -12.12 -29.57 -3.44
CA GLU A 130 -13.02 -30.17 -4.43
C GLU A 130 -14.19 -29.22 -4.73
N GLY A 131 -14.56 -29.11 -6.01
CA GLY A 131 -15.64 -28.26 -6.49
C GLY A 131 -15.23 -27.28 -7.59
N ALA A 132 -16.15 -26.38 -7.93
CA ALA A 132 -15.95 -25.37 -8.96
C ALA A 132 -15.21 -24.15 -8.41
N HIS A 133 -14.16 -23.75 -9.11
CA HIS A 133 -13.33 -22.59 -8.79
C HIS A 133 -13.24 -21.65 -10.00
N LEU A 134 -13.13 -20.35 -9.74
CA LEU A 134 -12.93 -19.34 -10.79
C LEU A 134 -11.48 -18.87 -10.76
N VAL A 135 -10.76 -19.10 -11.85
CA VAL A 135 -9.41 -18.59 -12.04
C VAL A 135 -9.50 -17.37 -12.95
N ALA A 136 -9.05 -16.21 -12.48
CA ALA A 136 -9.02 -14.99 -13.27
C ALA A 136 -7.59 -14.48 -13.39
N ALA A 137 -7.29 -13.83 -14.50
CA ALA A 137 -6.01 -13.19 -14.72
C ALA A 137 -6.18 -11.80 -15.34
N ASP A 138 -5.38 -10.86 -14.83
CA ASP A 138 -5.41 -9.44 -15.21
C ASP A 138 -3.99 -8.91 -15.42
N ALA A 139 -3.79 -8.06 -16.41
CA ALA A 139 -2.53 -7.39 -16.70
C ALA A 139 -2.77 -6.02 -17.34
N SER A 140 -1.92 -5.05 -17.02
CA SER A 140 -1.94 -3.74 -17.66
C SER A 140 -1.82 -3.89 -19.18
N ASP A 141 -2.68 -3.20 -19.93
CA ASP A 141 -2.74 -3.26 -21.40
C ASP A 141 -3.27 -4.58 -21.98
N PHE A 142 -3.96 -5.38 -21.16
CA PHE A 142 -4.66 -6.58 -21.58
C PHE A 142 -6.09 -6.59 -21.05
N ALA A 143 -6.98 -7.30 -21.74
CA ALA A 143 -8.32 -7.56 -21.25
C ALA A 143 -8.25 -8.66 -20.18
N PRO A 144 -9.01 -8.54 -19.07
CA PRO A 144 -9.08 -9.59 -18.08
C PRO A 144 -9.71 -10.85 -18.68
N THR A 145 -9.19 -12.02 -18.29
CA THR A 145 -9.68 -13.32 -18.74
C THR A 145 -10.01 -14.18 -17.52
N GLU A 146 -11.14 -14.89 -17.58
CA GLU A 146 -11.58 -15.79 -16.52
C GLU A 146 -11.85 -17.19 -17.08
N VAL A 147 -11.50 -18.22 -16.30
CA VAL A 147 -11.69 -19.63 -16.63
C VAL A 147 -12.22 -20.36 -15.40
N GLY A 148 -13.37 -21.03 -15.55
CA GLY A 148 -13.89 -21.95 -14.55
C GLY A 148 -13.14 -23.28 -14.56
N VAL A 149 -12.76 -23.77 -13.39
CA VAL A 149 -12.05 -25.05 -13.21
C VAL A 149 -12.84 -25.89 -12.22
N ASN A 150 -13.21 -27.11 -12.60
CA ASN A 150 -13.79 -28.07 -11.67
C ASN A 150 -12.69 -28.97 -11.11
N VAL A 151 -12.50 -28.94 -9.80
CA VAL A 151 -11.44 -29.65 -9.10
C VAL A 151 -12.02 -30.92 -8.50
N VAL A 152 -11.46 -32.06 -8.89
CA VAL A 152 -11.80 -33.37 -8.34
C VAL A 152 -10.73 -33.76 -7.34
N ARG A 153 -11.16 -34.35 -6.22
CA ARG A 153 -10.28 -34.85 -5.15
C ARG A 153 -9.20 -35.77 -5.71
N ASN A 154 -7.95 -35.55 -5.30
CA ASN A 154 -6.79 -36.33 -5.74
C ASN A 154 -6.47 -36.30 -7.24
N GLU A 155 -7.21 -35.52 -8.04
CA GLU A 155 -6.94 -35.39 -9.47
C GLU A 155 -6.15 -34.12 -9.78
N LYS A 156 -5.62 -34.08 -11.00
CA LYS A 156 -4.92 -32.91 -11.55
C LYS A 156 -5.84 -32.20 -12.53
N ALA A 157 -6.06 -30.92 -12.32
CA ALA A 157 -6.73 -30.03 -13.27
C ALA A 157 -5.75 -29.03 -13.88
N SER A 158 -6.11 -28.45 -15.01
CA SER A 158 -5.33 -27.41 -15.69
C SER A 158 -6.21 -26.22 -16.09
N ALA A 159 -5.66 -25.02 -15.97
CA ALA A 159 -6.29 -23.78 -16.38
C ALA A 159 -5.30 -22.97 -17.23
N ASP A 160 -5.61 -22.80 -18.52
CA ASP A 160 -4.78 -22.02 -19.44
C ASP A 160 -5.45 -20.66 -19.70
N LEU A 161 -4.81 -19.59 -19.24
CA LEU A 161 -5.28 -18.21 -19.40
C LEU A 161 -4.39 -17.48 -20.41
N VAL A 162 -4.97 -17.12 -21.55
CA VAL A 162 -4.31 -16.29 -22.56
C VAL A 162 -5.04 -14.95 -22.60
N LEU A 163 -4.36 -13.90 -22.16
CA LEU A 163 -4.89 -12.54 -22.15
C LEU A 163 -4.72 -11.92 -23.53
N VAL A 164 -5.72 -11.17 -23.95
CA VAL A 164 -5.73 -10.45 -25.23
C VAL A 164 -5.30 -9.01 -24.97
N SER A 165 -4.29 -8.51 -25.69
CA SER A 165 -3.85 -7.13 -25.49
C SER A 165 -4.96 -6.14 -25.84
N THR A 166 -5.10 -5.06 -25.08
CA THR A 166 -5.98 -3.93 -25.41
C THR A 166 -5.26 -2.81 -26.15
N LYS A 167 -3.94 -2.89 -26.31
CA LYS A 167 -3.17 -1.91 -27.09
C LYS A 167 -3.57 -1.97 -28.57
N ALA A 168 -3.76 -0.80 -29.15
CA ALA A 168 -3.92 -0.69 -30.59
C ALA A 168 -2.66 -1.25 -31.29
N PRO A 169 -2.81 -2.08 -32.33
CA PRO A 169 -1.68 -2.51 -33.15
C PRO A 169 -0.95 -1.29 -33.73
N VAL A 170 0.37 -1.44 -33.90
CA VAL A 170 1.21 -0.40 -34.51
C VAL A 170 1.61 -0.85 -35.90
N VAL A 171 1.33 -0.03 -36.91
CA VAL A 171 1.81 -0.27 -38.28
C VAL A 171 2.94 0.70 -38.58
N VAL A 172 4.12 0.15 -38.88
CA VAL A 172 5.29 0.87 -39.33
C VAL A 172 5.30 0.93 -40.86
N VAL A 173 5.18 2.11 -41.41
CA VAL A 173 5.13 2.33 -42.86
C VAL A 173 6.48 2.84 -43.36
N HIS A 174 7.04 2.11 -44.32
CA HIS A 174 8.19 2.52 -45.11
C HIS A 174 7.74 2.77 -46.54
N ALA A 175 7.50 4.04 -46.89
CA ALA A 175 6.99 4.41 -48.21
C ALA A 175 8.01 5.21 -49.02
N VAL A 176 8.10 4.91 -50.32
CA VAL A 176 8.85 5.70 -51.30
C VAL A 176 7.98 5.89 -52.55
N PRO A 177 7.66 7.14 -52.95
CA PRO A 177 7.92 8.42 -52.26
C PRO A 177 7.11 8.59 -50.96
N GLU A 178 7.28 9.73 -50.27
CA GLU A 178 6.37 10.11 -49.18
C GLU A 178 4.91 10.15 -49.68
N CYS A 179 3.99 9.67 -48.85
CA CYS A 179 2.61 9.45 -49.24
C CYS A 179 1.66 9.64 -48.05
N ASP A 180 0.39 9.91 -48.36
CA ASP A 180 -0.71 9.87 -47.42
C ASP A 180 -1.08 8.42 -47.12
N VAL A 181 -1.32 8.13 -45.84
CA VAL A 181 -1.73 6.82 -45.32
C VAL A 181 -3.17 6.94 -44.85
N LEU A 182 -4.07 6.24 -45.54
CA LEU A 182 -5.48 6.13 -45.20
C LEU A 182 -5.78 4.73 -44.69
N VAL A 183 -6.63 4.64 -43.68
CA VAL A 183 -7.14 3.38 -43.12
C VAL A 183 -8.65 3.38 -43.28
N ASP A 184 -9.19 2.37 -43.95
CA ASP A 184 -10.62 2.27 -44.27
C ASP A 184 -11.14 3.59 -44.89
N ASP A 185 -10.38 4.09 -45.86
CA ASP A 185 -10.62 5.33 -46.61
C ASP A 185 -10.60 6.63 -45.76
N LYS A 186 -10.14 6.59 -44.49
CA LYS A 186 -9.92 7.77 -43.63
C LYS A 186 -8.43 8.12 -43.52
N LEU A 187 -8.06 9.38 -43.71
CA LEU A 187 -6.69 9.86 -43.54
C LEU A 187 -6.25 9.77 -42.08
N VAL A 188 -5.21 8.98 -41.81
CA VAL A 188 -4.64 8.82 -40.46
C VAL A 188 -3.35 9.63 -40.32
N GLY A 189 -2.63 9.85 -41.42
CA GLY A 189 -1.47 10.75 -41.47
C GLY A 189 -0.62 10.52 -42.71
N THR A 190 0.64 10.95 -42.64
CA THR A 190 1.61 10.86 -43.76
C THR A 190 2.71 9.86 -43.41
N SER A 191 3.25 9.13 -44.39
CA SER A 191 4.30 8.11 -44.19
C SER A 191 5.59 8.65 -43.52
N ARG A 192 5.77 9.97 -43.46
CA ARG A 192 6.80 10.65 -42.66
C ARG A 192 6.73 10.34 -41.15
N GLN A 193 5.53 10.12 -40.60
CA GLN A 193 5.34 9.76 -39.20
C GLN A 193 5.85 8.34 -38.88
N ARG A 194 5.97 7.49 -39.90
CA ARG A 194 6.42 6.09 -39.87
C ARG A 194 5.60 5.13 -39.02
N ARG A 195 5.01 5.51 -37.89
CA ARG A 195 4.28 4.61 -36.98
C ARG A 195 2.86 5.10 -36.78
N PHE A 196 1.89 4.21 -36.98
CA PHE A 196 0.47 4.49 -36.84
C PHE A 196 -0.17 3.50 -35.88
N ALA A 197 -0.86 3.99 -34.86
CA ALA A 197 -1.71 3.16 -34.02
C ALA A 197 -3.05 2.96 -34.73
N ILE A 198 -3.32 1.74 -35.18
CA ILE A 198 -4.50 1.40 -35.98
C ILE A 198 -5.38 0.47 -35.15
N PRO A 199 -6.72 0.59 -35.16
CA PRO A 199 -7.57 -0.35 -34.45
C PRO A 199 -7.41 -1.79 -34.97
N ALA A 200 -7.41 -2.77 -34.06
CA ALA A 200 -7.34 -4.18 -34.41
C ALA A 200 -8.50 -4.63 -35.33
N GLY A 201 -8.29 -5.74 -36.02
CA GLY A 201 -9.23 -6.33 -37.00
C GLY A 201 -8.68 -6.31 -38.43
N SER A 202 -9.49 -6.79 -39.37
CA SER A 202 -9.20 -6.67 -40.81
C SER A 202 -9.36 -5.21 -41.24
N ARG A 203 -8.31 -4.64 -41.84
CA ARG A 203 -8.23 -3.23 -42.22
C ARG A 203 -7.70 -3.09 -43.63
N LYS A 204 -8.22 -2.10 -44.36
CA LYS A 204 -7.73 -1.70 -45.67
C LYS A 204 -6.82 -0.48 -45.53
N LEU A 205 -5.54 -0.66 -45.82
CA LEU A 205 -4.54 0.41 -45.88
C LEU A 205 -4.44 0.91 -47.33
N LEU A 206 -4.67 2.20 -47.54
CA LEU A 206 -4.53 2.87 -48.83
C LEU A 206 -3.38 3.88 -48.74
N PHE A 207 -2.41 3.74 -49.63
CA PHE A 207 -1.26 4.65 -49.76
C PHE A 207 -1.44 5.50 -51.01
N ARG A 208 -1.42 6.82 -50.87
CA ARG A 208 -1.66 7.77 -51.98
C ARG A 208 -0.57 8.84 -52.02
N ALA A 209 -0.01 9.10 -53.19
CA ALA A 209 0.88 10.24 -53.41
C ALA A 209 0.56 10.91 -54.74
N ASP A 210 0.77 12.21 -54.83
CA ASP A 210 0.51 12.96 -56.05
C ASP A 210 1.40 12.49 -57.21
N GLY A 211 0.80 12.37 -58.40
CA GLY A 211 1.48 11.84 -59.58
C GLY A 211 1.83 10.35 -59.51
N HIS A 212 1.30 9.60 -58.54
CA HIS A 212 1.53 8.16 -58.38
C HIS A 212 0.21 7.38 -58.32
N LEU A 213 0.24 6.12 -58.75
CA LEU A 213 -0.89 5.20 -58.63
C LEU A 213 -1.07 4.79 -57.15
N PRO A 214 -2.31 4.80 -56.63
CA PRO A 214 -2.57 4.39 -55.25
C PRO A 214 -2.29 2.90 -55.06
N GLN A 215 -1.78 2.53 -53.88
CA GLN A 215 -1.56 1.14 -53.50
C GLN A 215 -2.50 0.78 -52.34
N VAL A 216 -3.23 -0.34 -52.48
CA VAL A 216 -4.12 -0.87 -51.45
C VAL A 216 -3.51 -2.14 -50.86
N ARG A 217 -3.56 -2.28 -49.53
CA ARG A 217 -3.23 -3.52 -48.82
C ARG A 217 -4.31 -3.84 -47.79
N GLU A 218 -4.79 -5.06 -47.81
CA GLU A 218 -5.67 -5.59 -46.76
C GLU A 218 -4.84 -6.39 -45.77
N MET A 219 -5.01 -6.10 -44.47
CA MET A 219 -4.24 -6.73 -43.40
C MET A 219 -5.11 -6.99 -42.18
N THR A 220 -4.93 -8.16 -41.56
CA THR A 220 -5.53 -8.47 -40.26
C THR A 220 -4.57 -8.06 -39.15
N LEU A 221 -4.92 -7.00 -38.42
CA LEU A 221 -4.12 -6.45 -37.34
C LEU A 221 -4.57 -7.04 -36.00
N VAL A 222 -3.63 -7.63 -35.26
CA VAL A 222 -3.85 -8.18 -33.91
C VAL A 222 -3.46 -7.14 -32.87
N ALA A 223 -4.27 -7.00 -31.81
CA ALA A 223 -3.98 -6.05 -30.75
C ALA A 223 -2.63 -6.30 -30.07
N GLY A 224 -1.90 -5.21 -29.82
CA GLY A 224 -0.55 -5.24 -29.22
C GLY A 224 0.59 -5.65 -30.16
N GLU A 225 0.31 -6.09 -31.38
CA GLU A 225 1.33 -6.47 -32.37
C GLU A 225 1.82 -5.28 -33.20
N GLU A 226 3.06 -5.39 -33.68
CA GLU A 226 3.68 -4.40 -34.57
C GLU A 226 3.91 -5.00 -35.97
N TYR A 227 3.46 -4.28 -37.00
CA TYR A 227 3.54 -4.72 -38.39
C TYR A 227 4.39 -3.76 -39.20
N ALA A 228 5.36 -4.25 -39.98
CA ALA A 228 6.10 -3.44 -40.93
C ALA A 228 5.51 -3.58 -42.34
N VAL A 229 5.21 -2.46 -42.99
CA VAL A 229 4.62 -2.39 -44.32
C VAL A 229 5.47 -1.53 -45.23
N GLU A 230 5.97 -2.12 -46.30
CA GLU A 230 6.62 -1.40 -47.39
C GLU A 230 5.62 -0.99 -48.46
N ALA A 231 5.58 0.30 -48.79
CA ALA A 231 4.78 0.85 -49.87
C ALA A 231 5.69 1.47 -50.94
N ARG A 232 5.63 0.96 -52.17
CA ARG A 232 6.40 1.47 -53.30
C ARG A 232 5.43 1.90 -54.37
N LEU A 233 5.20 3.21 -54.48
CA LEU A 233 4.20 3.74 -55.40
C LEU A 233 4.82 3.92 -56.79
N GLN A 234 4.10 3.48 -57.82
CA GLN A 234 4.51 3.65 -59.21
C GLN A 234 4.01 5.00 -59.73
N ARG A 235 4.83 5.71 -60.49
CA ARG A 235 4.44 6.98 -61.11
C ARG A 235 3.26 6.74 -62.05
N ALA A 236 2.21 7.53 -61.91
CA ALA A 236 1.07 7.49 -62.83
C ALA A 236 1.53 8.05 -64.18
N VAL A 237 1.38 7.27 -65.26
CA VAL A 237 1.62 7.78 -66.62
C VAL A 237 0.48 8.74 -66.95
N PRO A 238 0.75 10.02 -67.22
CA PRO A 238 -0.29 10.96 -67.58
C PRO A 238 -1.01 10.47 -68.84
N GLU A 239 -2.33 10.45 -68.79
CA GLU A 239 -3.19 9.83 -69.81
C GLU A 239 -3.04 10.46 -71.21
N GLY A 240 -2.40 11.62 -71.31
CA GLY A 240 -2.07 12.30 -72.58
C GLY A 240 -0.86 11.76 -73.34
N ASP A 241 -0.03 10.90 -72.74
CA ASP A 241 1.20 10.35 -73.35
C ASP A 241 1.08 8.88 -73.74
N ARG A 242 -0.13 8.31 -73.66
CA ARG A 242 -0.37 7.00 -74.28
C ARG A 242 -0.19 7.20 -75.79
N PRO A 243 0.76 6.52 -76.47
CA PRO A 243 0.81 6.56 -77.91
C PRO A 243 -0.58 6.19 -78.38
N LYS A 244 -1.19 7.04 -79.23
CA LYS A 244 -2.42 6.69 -79.92
C LYS A 244 -2.13 5.38 -80.62
N VAL A 245 -2.58 4.27 -80.04
CA VAL A 245 -2.68 3.01 -80.77
C VAL A 245 -3.69 3.36 -81.83
N SER A 246 -3.19 3.69 -83.02
CA SER A 246 -3.97 3.59 -84.23
C SER A 246 -4.54 2.19 -84.17
N VAL A 247 -5.84 2.11 -83.86
CA VAL A 247 -6.63 0.92 -84.12
C VAL A 247 -6.43 0.71 -85.61
N VAL A 248 -5.47 -0.15 -85.95
CA VAL A 248 -5.44 -0.76 -87.26
C VAL A 248 -6.70 -1.61 -87.21
N GLU A 249 -7.80 -1.05 -87.72
CA GLU A 249 -8.90 -1.86 -88.24
C GLU A 249 -8.21 -2.82 -89.21
N ARG A 250 -7.93 -4.03 -88.72
CA ARG A 250 -7.68 -5.14 -89.61
C ARG A 250 -9.00 -5.33 -90.33
N ASP A 251 -9.06 -4.93 -91.58
CA ASP A 251 -10.03 -5.47 -92.52
C ASP A 251 -9.88 -6.98 -92.48
N VAL A 252 -10.79 -7.63 -91.74
CA VAL A 252 -10.96 -9.07 -91.75
C VAL A 252 -11.36 -9.42 -93.18
N THR A 253 -10.42 -9.98 -93.94
CA THR A 253 -10.68 -10.45 -95.30
C THR A 253 -11.75 -11.54 -95.27
N GLU A 254 -12.54 -11.66 -96.34
CA GLU A 254 -13.66 -12.62 -96.42
C GLU A 254 -13.27 -14.09 -96.17
N LEU A 255 -11.98 -14.44 -96.20
CA LEU A 255 -11.48 -15.76 -95.83
C LEU A 255 -11.55 -16.07 -94.33
N GLU A 256 -11.29 -15.10 -93.43
CA GLU A 256 -11.38 -15.34 -91.97
C GLU A 256 -12.84 -15.43 -91.49
N ARG A 257 -13.81 -14.98 -92.29
CA ARG A 257 -15.24 -15.08 -91.98
C ARG A 257 -15.83 -16.46 -92.36
N ALA A 258 -15.10 -17.29 -93.11
CA ALA A 258 -15.55 -18.62 -93.55
C ALA A 258 -15.14 -19.79 -92.61
N GLU A 259 -14.18 -19.59 -91.70
CA GLU A 259 -13.72 -20.64 -90.77
C GLU A 259 -14.48 -20.69 -89.43
N VAL A 260 -15.41 -19.76 -89.18
CA VAL A 260 -16.35 -19.87 -88.05
C VAL A 260 -17.53 -20.74 -88.46
N GLY A 261 -17.22 -22.01 -88.71
CA GLY A 261 -18.17 -23.07 -88.98
C GLY A 261 -18.90 -23.49 -87.71
N GLU A 262 -20.22 -23.53 -87.82
CA GLU A 262 -21.16 -24.11 -86.87
C GLU A 262 -20.69 -25.46 -86.32
N SER A 263 -20.55 -25.57 -85.00
CA SER A 263 -21.01 -26.74 -84.24
C SER A 263 -20.89 -26.47 -82.74
N GLY A 264 -22.05 -26.30 -82.09
CA GLY A 264 -22.21 -26.68 -80.69
C GLY A 264 -22.09 -28.21 -80.54
N PRO A 265 -22.19 -28.79 -79.32
CA PRO A 265 -23.30 -28.47 -78.42
C PRO A 265 -22.97 -28.44 -76.90
N ASN A 266 -23.95 -27.90 -76.16
CA ASN A 266 -24.43 -28.27 -74.82
C ASN A 266 -23.67 -29.37 -74.06
N ILE A 267 -23.50 -29.18 -72.75
CA ILE A 267 -24.14 -30.02 -71.71
C ILE A 267 -23.97 -29.35 -70.34
N ALA A 268 -25.08 -29.38 -69.59
CA ALA A 268 -25.24 -28.95 -68.22
C ALA A 268 -24.52 -29.85 -67.19
N HIS A 269 -24.59 -29.40 -65.94
CA HIS A 269 -24.47 -30.12 -64.65
C HIS A 269 -23.33 -29.62 -63.75
N ALA A 270 -23.77 -28.94 -62.70
CA ALA A 270 -23.08 -28.90 -61.42
C ALA A 270 -22.97 -30.32 -60.83
N PRO A 271 -21.94 -30.55 -60.00
CA PRO A 271 -22.19 -31.26 -58.76
C PRO A 271 -21.65 -30.51 -57.54
N ASP A 272 -22.49 -30.48 -56.51
CA ASP A 272 -22.07 -30.46 -55.11
C ASP A 272 -21.12 -31.62 -54.84
N VAL A 273 -19.97 -31.34 -54.22
CA VAL A 273 -19.17 -32.35 -53.49
C VAL A 273 -18.52 -31.68 -52.28
N ASP A 274 -19.11 -31.96 -51.11
CA ASP A 274 -18.43 -32.02 -49.82
C ASP A 274 -17.20 -32.93 -49.89
N SER A 275 -16.04 -32.49 -49.37
CA SER A 275 -15.24 -33.26 -48.39
C SER A 275 -13.80 -32.74 -48.21
N PRO A 276 -13.17 -33.06 -47.06
CA PRO A 276 -12.12 -32.28 -46.44
C PRO A 276 -10.72 -32.80 -46.81
N LEU A 277 -9.73 -31.90 -46.84
CA LEU A 277 -8.33 -32.28 -46.85
C LEU A 277 -7.56 -31.61 -45.71
N ASP A 278 -7.30 -32.46 -44.74
CA ASP A 278 -6.24 -32.45 -43.75
C ASP A 278 -4.87 -32.20 -44.42
N GLY A 279 -4.02 -31.38 -43.81
CA GLY A 279 -2.82 -30.89 -44.49
C GLY A 279 -1.86 -30.09 -43.61
N LYS A 280 -1.34 -30.73 -42.56
CA LYS A 280 -0.16 -30.33 -41.79
C LYS A 280 0.89 -29.58 -42.64
N ARG A 281 1.25 -28.35 -42.23
CA ARG A 281 2.57 -27.77 -42.54
C ARG A 281 3.17 -27.10 -41.31
N ASN A 282 4.29 -27.67 -40.89
CA ASN A 282 5.24 -27.11 -39.96
C ASN A 282 5.91 -25.87 -40.57
N ALA A 283 5.90 -24.75 -39.87
CA ALA A 283 6.81 -23.64 -40.12
C ALA A 283 7.60 -23.35 -38.84
N ARG A 284 8.82 -23.90 -38.78
CA ARG A 284 9.89 -23.37 -37.91
C ARG A 284 10.35 -22.05 -38.52
N VAL A 285 10.11 -20.94 -37.83
CA VAL A 285 10.76 -19.67 -38.12
C VAL A 285 11.85 -19.48 -37.07
N ASN A 286 13.11 -19.64 -37.50
CA ASN A 286 14.27 -19.16 -36.78
C ASN A 286 14.38 -17.65 -37.02
N VAL A 287 14.18 -16.84 -35.98
CA VAL A 287 14.55 -15.43 -35.99
C VAL A 287 15.78 -15.27 -35.09
N SER A 288 16.95 -15.19 -35.72
CA SER A 288 18.16 -14.67 -35.09
C SER A 288 17.98 -13.16 -34.89
N ARG A 289 18.04 -12.69 -33.64
CA ARG A 289 18.02 -11.27 -33.29
C ARG A 289 19.38 -10.89 -32.73
N GLU A 290 20.20 -10.25 -33.56
CA GLU A 290 21.30 -9.39 -33.10
C GLU A 290 20.69 -8.12 -32.51
N ILE A 291 21.05 -7.78 -31.27
CA ILE A 291 20.78 -6.48 -30.67
C ILE A 291 22.14 -5.83 -30.40
N GLY A 292 22.50 -4.88 -31.26
CA GLY A 292 23.55 -3.91 -30.99
C GLY A 292 23.06 -2.87 -29.99
N GLY A 293 23.83 -2.69 -28.91
CA GLY A 293 23.61 -1.67 -27.90
C GLY A 293 23.99 -0.27 -28.38
N GLY A 294 23.25 0.71 -27.91
CA GLY A 294 23.52 2.13 -28.13
C GLY A 294 23.10 2.94 -26.90
N THR A 295 24.08 3.21 -26.05
CA THR A 295 24.03 4.14 -24.91
C THR A 295 24.06 5.60 -25.39
N VAL A 296 23.22 6.47 -24.83
CA VAL A 296 23.45 7.93 -24.81
C VAL A 296 23.07 8.47 -23.44
N GLY A 297 24.04 9.06 -22.76
CA GLY A 297 23.85 9.87 -21.55
C GLY A 297 23.81 11.37 -21.88
N GLY A 298 23.56 12.20 -20.86
CA GLY A 298 23.86 13.64 -20.92
C GLY A 298 22.89 14.52 -20.14
N ALA A 299 23.34 14.95 -18.96
CA ALA A 299 22.70 15.88 -18.05
C ALA A 299 22.54 17.31 -18.61
N ARG A 300 21.67 18.13 -17.97
CA ARG A 300 21.94 19.56 -17.70
C ARG A 300 21.05 20.15 -16.60
N LYS A 301 21.71 20.95 -15.75
CA LYS A 301 21.23 21.87 -14.70
C LYS A 301 21.01 23.28 -15.28
N ALA A 302 20.03 24.02 -14.75
CA ALA A 302 19.94 25.48 -14.51
C ALA A 302 18.48 25.75 -14.08
N GLY A 303 18.05 26.71 -13.27
CA GLY A 303 18.60 27.87 -12.55
C GLY A 303 17.35 28.56 -11.94
N VAL A 304 17.28 28.73 -10.62
CA VAL A 304 17.18 30.03 -9.91
C VAL A 304 16.36 31.10 -10.63
N GLU A 305 15.21 31.47 -10.06
CA GLU A 305 14.76 32.87 -10.01
C GLU A 305 13.79 33.10 -8.83
N ALA A 306 13.84 34.33 -8.31
CA ALA A 306 13.30 34.79 -7.04
C ALA A 306 12.16 35.79 -7.24
N SER A 307 11.19 35.83 -6.31
CA SER A 307 10.29 36.97 -5.96
C SER A 307 9.13 36.43 -5.11
N ALA A 308 8.50 37.11 -4.16
CA ALA A 308 8.68 38.40 -3.51
C ALA A 308 7.97 38.27 -2.14
N ARG A 309 8.52 38.88 -1.08
CA ARG A 309 7.89 38.95 0.24
C ARG A 309 6.91 40.12 0.27
N VAL A 310 5.64 39.84 0.59
CA VAL A 310 4.64 40.85 0.95
C VAL A 310 4.45 40.80 2.47
N SER A 311 4.77 41.91 3.14
CA SER A 311 4.53 42.13 4.57
C SER A 311 3.07 42.53 4.82
N PRO A 312 2.40 42.00 5.86
CA PRO A 312 1.18 42.59 6.38
C PRO A 312 1.47 43.58 7.54
N PRO A 313 0.53 44.51 7.82
CA PRO A 313 0.78 45.70 8.61
C PRO A 313 0.68 45.48 10.13
N ALA A 314 1.37 46.34 10.86
CA ALA A 314 1.36 46.45 12.32
C ALA A 314 -0.01 46.93 12.84
N LEU A 315 -0.50 46.28 13.88
CA LEU A 315 -1.67 46.70 14.67
C LEU A 315 -1.19 47.21 16.04
N ALA A 316 -1.68 48.40 16.40
CA ALA A 316 -1.42 49.10 17.64
C ALA A 316 -2.08 48.42 18.86
N PRO A 317 -1.52 48.56 20.08
CA PRO A 317 -2.13 48.01 21.29
C PRO A 317 -3.24 48.93 21.82
N SER A 318 -4.47 48.43 21.92
CA SER A 318 -5.53 49.05 22.71
C SER A 318 -5.45 48.59 24.16
N GLY A 319 -5.42 49.58 25.06
CA GLY A 319 -5.36 49.39 26.50
C GLY A 319 -6.67 48.86 27.08
N GLY A 320 -6.50 48.05 28.12
CA GLY A 320 -7.57 47.56 28.98
C GLY A 320 -6.97 46.76 30.13
N SER A 321 -6.58 47.44 31.21
CA SER A 321 -6.18 46.82 32.48
C SER A 321 -7.41 46.20 33.17
N PRO A 322 -7.41 44.90 33.51
CA PRO A 322 -8.29 44.38 34.53
C PRO A 322 -7.62 44.47 35.91
N ALA A 323 -8.44 44.79 36.90
CA ALA A 323 -8.09 45.08 38.28
C ALA A 323 -7.14 44.05 38.92
N ALA A 324 -6.10 44.56 39.58
CA ALA A 324 -5.22 43.80 40.45
C ALA A 324 -6.00 43.27 41.66
N VAL A 325 -6.10 41.94 41.76
CA VAL A 325 -6.44 41.27 43.01
C VAL A 325 -5.18 41.28 43.87
N SER A 326 -5.17 42.12 44.91
CA SER A 326 -4.11 42.16 45.91
C SER A 326 -4.21 40.93 46.80
N VAL A 327 -3.34 39.94 46.57
CA VAL A 327 -3.07 38.87 47.53
C VAL A 327 -2.15 39.48 48.60
N GLY A 328 -2.63 39.57 49.84
CA GLY A 328 -1.86 40.10 50.96
C GLY A 328 -0.58 39.28 51.18
N ALA A 329 0.57 39.91 50.95
CA ALA A 329 1.87 39.34 51.28
C ALA A 329 2.03 39.38 52.81
N ALA A 330 2.04 38.21 53.44
CA ALA A 330 2.54 38.07 54.80
C ALA A 330 4.05 38.39 54.78
N SER A 331 4.46 39.45 55.47
CA SER A 331 5.85 39.84 55.66
C SER A 331 6.55 38.85 56.61
N GLY A 332 6.93 37.69 56.07
CA GLY A 332 7.81 36.74 56.74
C GLY A 332 9.28 37.08 56.49
N ASP A 333 10.10 37.02 57.53
CA ASP A 333 11.54 37.20 57.49
C ASP A 333 12.18 36.26 56.43
N PRO A 334 12.83 36.77 55.37
CA PRO A 334 13.37 35.95 54.27
C PRO A 334 14.55 35.06 54.69
N SER A 335 15.01 35.16 55.94
CA SER A 335 16.10 34.34 56.49
C SER A 335 15.66 33.01 57.11
N ALA A 336 14.35 32.79 57.36
CA ALA A 336 13.88 31.54 57.95
C ALA A 336 14.00 30.36 56.96
N PRO A 337 14.62 29.22 57.37
CA PRO A 337 14.78 28.08 56.48
C PRO A 337 13.42 27.54 56.05
N MET A 338 13.18 27.57 54.74
CA MET A 338 11.93 27.15 54.12
C MET A 338 11.57 25.71 54.51
N SER A 339 10.33 25.49 54.99
CA SER A 339 9.88 24.17 55.43
C SER A 339 9.95 23.14 54.29
N VAL A 340 10.21 21.87 54.62
CA VAL A 340 10.27 20.76 53.63
C VAL A 340 8.98 20.67 52.81
N ARG A 341 7.83 20.94 53.45
CA ARG A 341 6.52 20.99 52.77
C ARG A 341 6.45 22.12 51.75
N THR A 342 6.95 23.31 52.11
CA THR A 342 7.00 24.46 51.21
C THR A 342 7.90 24.18 50.01
N LYS A 343 9.07 23.58 50.23
CA LYS A 343 9.99 23.16 49.14
C LYS A 343 9.35 22.14 48.20
N GLY A 344 8.65 21.15 48.77
CA GLY A 344 7.95 20.13 47.99
C GLY A 344 6.80 20.69 47.16
N LEU A 345 5.97 21.57 47.74
CA LEU A 345 4.89 22.28 47.02
C LEU A 345 5.43 23.18 45.91
N LEU A 346 6.53 23.90 46.17
CA LEU A 346 7.19 24.77 45.18
C LEU A 346 7.73 24.00 43.96
N LEU A 347 8.00 22.70 44.08
CA LEU A 347 8.42 21.86 42.95
C LEU A 347 7.24 21.13 42.31
N ALA A 348 6.31 20.62 43.11
CA ALA A 348 5.18 19.82 42.63
C ALA A 348 4.15 20.66 41.85
N VAL A 349 3.82 21.86 42.31
CA VAL A 349 2.80 22.72 41.68
C VAL A 349 3.23 23.17 40.28
N PRO A 350 4.46 23.72 40.07
CA PRO A 350 4.93 24.02 38.72
C PRO A 350 5.04 22.78 37.84
N GLY A 351 5.39 21.62 38.42
CA GLY A 351 5.41 20.35 37.71
C GLY A 351 4.04 19.97 37.14
N LEU A 352 2.99 20.03 37.96
CA LEU A 352 1.62 19.75 37.53
C LEU A 352 1.11 20.76 36.50
N LEU A 353 1.42 22.06 36.68
CA LEU A 353 1.07 23.10 35.71
C LEU A 353 1.78 22.89 34.37
N ALA A 354 3.06 22.51 34.39
CA ALA A 354 3.80 22.16 33.20
C ALA A 354 3.19 20.93 32.51
N MET A 355 2.79 19.90 33.26
CA MET A 355 2.11 18.73 32.68
C MET A 355 0.79 19.13 31.99
N GLY A 356 -0.04 19.95 32.66
CA GLY A 356 -1.30 20.44 32.09
C GLY A 356 -1.09 21.31 30.84
N GLY A 357 -0.12 22.23 30.89
CA GLY A 357 0.25 23.08 29.75
C GLY A 357 0.83 22.29 28.59
N GLY A 358 1.69 21.31 28.86
CA GLY A 358 2.27 20.40 27.86
C GLY A 358 1.18 19.59 27.17
N ALA A 359 0.27 18.97 27.93
CA ALA A 359 -0.86 18.21 27.38
C ALA A 359 -1.78 19.08 26.52
N ALA A 360 -2.16 20.27 26.99
CA ALA A 360 -2.97 21.21 26.23
C ALA A 360 -2.27 21.65 24.93
N TYR A 361 -0.96 21.88 24.99
CA TYR A 361 -0.17 22.26 23.82
C TYR A 361 -0.09 21.15 22.76
N VAL A 362 0.02 19.88 23.18
CA VAL A 362 -0.06 18.75 22.25
C VAL A 362 -1.43 18.69 21.56
N VAL A 363 -2.53 18.81 22.31
CA VAL A 363 -3.89 18.79 21.76
C VAL A 363 -4.11 19.96 20.78
N LEU A 364 -3.65 21.17 21.13
CA LEU A 364 -3.75 22.33 20.26
C LEU A 364 -2.92 22.16 18.97
N SER A 365 -1.74 21.54 19.07
CA SER A 365 -0.89 21.25 17.92
C SER A 365 -1.53 20.22 16.98
N ALA A 366 -2.18 19.19 17.54
CA ALA A 366 -2.91 18.19 16.76
C ALA A 366 -4.14 18.80 16.05
N ASN A 367 -4.95 19.60 16.77
CA ASN A 367 -6.09 20.30 16.18
C ASN A 367 -5.68 21.30 15.07
N ALA A 368 -4.50 21.92 15.21
CA ALA A 368 -3.98 22.80 14.17
C ALA A 368 -3.66 22.03 12.88
N ALA A 369 -3.15 20.80 12.98
CA ALA A 369 -2.92 19.93 11.81
C ALA A 369 -4.23 19.52 11.15
N GLU A 370 -5.24 19.13 11.96
CA GLU A 370 -6.55 18.71 11.45
C GLU A 370 -7.26 19.83 10.67
N LYS A 371 -7.17 21.08 11.15
CA LYS A 371 -7.72 22.24 10.41
C LYS A 371 -7.05 22.46 9.06
N VAL A 372 -5.78 22.08 8.91
CA VAL A 372 -5.07 22.19 7.63
C VAL A 372 -5.46 21.07 6.68
N ASN A 373 -5.76 19.86 7.18
CA ASN A 373 -6.28 18.75 6.38
C ASN A 373 -7.61 19.06 5.69
N GLN A 374 -8.41 19.95 6.25
CA GLN A 374 -9.73 20.27 5.70
C GLN A 374 -9.69 21.21 4.48
N GLY A 375 -8.52 21.76 4.10
CA GLY A 375 -8.44 22.80 3.08
C GLY A 375 -7.32 22.68 2.04
N LEU A 376 -6.35 21.78 2.21
CA LEU A 376 -5.21 21.66 1.29
C LEU A 376 -5.16 20.29 0.60
N PRO A 377 -4.95 20.24 -0.73
CA PRO A 377 -4.74 18.99 -1.44
C PRO A 377 -3.41 18.33 -1.02
N TYR A 378 -3.39 17.00 -1.03
CA TYR A 378 -2.20 16.21 -0.73
C TYR A 378 -1.05 16.59 -1.69
N GLY A 379 0.13 16.91 -1.13
CA GLY A 379 1.31 17.35 -1.90
C GLY A 379 1.52 18.87 -1.96
N ASP A 380 0.65 19.67 -1.35
CA ASP A 380 0.92 21.11 -1.17
C ASP A 380 2.07 21.32 -0.15
N PRO A 381 3.11 22.11 -0.47
CA PRO A 381 4.22 22.36 0.47
C PRO A 381 3.76 23.01 1.80
N ASN A 382 2.60 23.67 1.82
CA ASN A 382 2.01 24.20 3.06
C ASN A 382 1.41 23.08 3.94
N TYR A 383 0.98 21.96 3.34
CA TYR A 383 0.53 20.78 4.07
C TYR A 383 1.68 20.18 4.86
N ASP A 384 2.82 19.96 4.21
CA ASP A 384 4.03 19.42 4.87
C ASP A 384 4.56 20.37 5.95
N ALA A 385 4.57 21.68 5.69
CA ALA A 385 5.00 22.67 6.67
C ALA A 385 4.04 22.79 7.87
N ALA A 386 2.75 22.50 7.70
CA ALA A 386 1.79 22.45 8.79
C ALA A 386 1.97 21.20 9.66
N TYR A 387 2.16 20.04 9.03
CA TYR A 387 2.44 18.80 9.74
C TYR A 387 3.77 18.83 10.48
N ASP A 388 4.82 19.40 9.89
CA ASP A 388 6.12 19.58 10.55
C ASP A 388 6.00 20.51 11.78
N ARG A 389 5.22 21.60 11.68
CA ARG A 389 4.92 22.48 12.82
C ARG A 389 4.12 21.76 13.91
N ALA A 390 3.10 20.99 13.54
CA ALA A 390 2.31 20.22 14.48
C ALA A 390 3.14 19.13 15.19
N ALA A 391 3.99 18.42 14.44
CA ALA A 391 4.90 17.41 14.99
C ALA A 391 5.93 18.03 15.95
N LYS A 392 6.54 19.17 15.58
CA LYS A 392 7.42 19.93 16.48
C LYS A 392 6.67 20.44 17.71
N GLY A 393 5.44 20.92 17.54
CA GLY A 393 4.57 21.35 18.63
C GLY A 393 4.27 20.23 19.61
N ALA A 394 3.89 19.05 19.09
CA ALA A 394 3.68 17.85 19.90
C ALA A 394 4.95 17.43 20.64
N LEU A 395 6.11 17.43 19.98
CA LEU A 395 7.40 17.10 20.60
C LEU A 395 7.73 18.03 21.77
N ILE A 396 7.55 19.35 21.59
CA ILE A 396 7.73 20.34 22.65
C ILE A 396 6.75 20.07 23.80
N GLY A 397 5.48 19.81 23.48
CA GLY A 397 4.46 19.49 24.47
C GLY A 397 4.81 18.25 25.30
N TYR A 398 5.32 17.19 24.67
CA TYR A 398 5.84 16.01 25.36
C TYR A 398 7.06 16.32 26.23
N GLY A 399 7.98 17.16 25.76
CA GLY A 399 9.13 17.59 26.54
C GLY A 399 8.72 18.34 27.82
N VAL A 400 7.74 19.24 27.71
CA VAL A 400 7.17 19.96 28.85
C VAL A 400 6.42 19.01 29.79
N LEU A 401 5.66 18.04 29.26
CA LEU A 401 5.01 16.99 30.04
C LEU A 401 6.02 16.14 30.83
N GLY A 402 7.09 15.69 30.18
CA GLY A 402 8.15 14.91 30.81
C GLY A 402 8.89 15.70 31.89
N GLY A 403 9.26 16.95 31.60
CA GLY A 403 9.86 17.86 32.58
C GLY A 403 8.94 18.13 33.77
N GLY A 404 7.64 18.34 33.51
CA GLY A 404 6.62 18.50 34.54
C GLY A 404 6.46 17.26 35.41
N ALA A 405 6.49 16.06 34.81
CA ALA A 405 6.44 14.80 35.55
C ALA A 405 7.67 14.61 36.45
N LEU A 406 8.87 14.96 35.98
CA LEU A 406 10.10 14.93 36.79
C LEU A 406 10.05 15.92 37.95
N LEU A 407 9.59 17.15 37.72
CA LEU A 407 9.42 18.16 38.77
C LEU A 407 8.37 17.74 39.80
N THR A 408 7.27 17.15 39.32
CA THR A 408 6.23 16.59 40.21
C THR A 408 6.75 15.40 41.00
N GLY A 409 7.57 14.54 40.39
CA GLY A 409 8.24 13.44 41.06
C GLY A 409 9.26 13.90 42.11
N ALA A 410 10.06 14.92 41.79
CA ALA A 410 11.03 15.52 42.72
C ALA A 410 10.35 16.28 43.87
N GLY A 411 9.31 17.07 43.57
CA GLY A 411 8.47 17.72 44.57
C GLY A 411 7.76 16.71 45.45
N GLY A 412 7.25 15.63 44.84
CA GLY A 412 6.78 14.43 45.51
C GLY A 412 7.84 13.90 46.46
N TRP A 413 9.04 13.57 45.99
CA TRP A 413 10.14 13.06 46.83
C TRP A 413 10.43 13.96 48.04
N TYR A 414 10.44 15.29 47.87
CA TYR A 414 10.56 16.24 48.98
C TYR A 414 9.37 16.21 49.93
N LEU A 415 8.13 16.14 49.42
CA LEU A 415 6.92 15.92 50.20
C LEU A 415 6.88 14.51 50.85
N LEU A 416 7.75 13.60 50.43
CA LEU A 416 7.90 12.22 50.92
C LEU A 416 9.13 12.07 51.83
N GLY A 417 9.84 13.14 52.19
CA GLY A 417 10.95 13.10 53.16
C GLY A 417 10.48 12.76 54.59
N GLU A 418 11.44 12.62 55.52
CA GLU A 418 11.17 12.43 56.95
C GLU A 418 10.38 13.65 57.49
N GLY A 419 9.08 13.48 57.71
CA GLY A 419 8.14 14.56 58.10
C GLY A 419 7.05 14.91 57.05
N GLY A 420 7.08 14.26 55.90
CA GLY A 420 6.14 14.44 54.80
C GLY A 420 4.86 13.59 54.86
N LEU A 421 4.27 13.30 53.69
CA LEU A 421 3.11 12.41 53.53
C LEU A 421 3.37 11.04 54.17
N GLY A 422 2.38 10.53 54.93
CA GLY A 422 2.41 9.16 55.47
C GLY A 422 2.49 8.11 54.37
N LYS A 423 2.91 6.87 54.69
CA LYS A 423 3.10 5.76 53.72
C LYS A 423 1.93 5.59 52.74
N GLN A 424 0.70 5.75 53.22
CA GLN A 424 -0.50 5.71 52.36
C GLN A 424 -0.54 6.84 51.34
N GLY A 425 -0.28 8.09 51.76
CA GLY A 425 -0.19 9.23 50.85
C GLY A 425 0.93 9.07 49.81
N ARG A 426 2.05 8.44 50.19
CA ARG A 426 3.14 8.07 49.25
C ARG A 426 2.66 7.10 48.20
N GLY A 427 1.97 6.06 48.64
CA GLY A 427 1.41 5.04 47.78
C GLY A 427 0.41 5.60 46.76
N VAL A 428 -0.55 6.43 47.20
CA VAL A 428 -1.52 7.06 46.30
C VAL A 428 -0.82 7.94 45.26
N LEU A 429 0.14 8.77 45.67
CA LEU A 429 0.85 9.68 44.77
C LEU A 429 1.69 8.93 43.73
N LEU A 430 2.43 7.90 44.15
CA LEU A 430 3.22 7.06 43.24
C LEU A 430 2.32 6.27 42.29
N THR A 431 1.23 5.68 42.77
CA THR A 431 0.27 4.97 41.92
C THR A 431 -0.37 5.90 40.89
N GLY A 432 -0.83 7.09 41.30
CA GLY A 432 -1.40 8.08 40.40
C GLY A 432 -0.40 8.55 39.34
N THR A 433 0.83 8.86 39.74
CA THR A 433 1.89 9.30 38.81
C THR A 433 2.28 8.21 37.83
N GLY A 434 2.40 6.96 38.31
CA GLY A 434 2.71 5.80 37.47
C GLY A 434 1.61 5.52 36.44
N LEU A 435 0.34 5.55 36.86
CA LEU A 435 -0.79 5.37 35.95
C LEU A 435 -0.90 6.50 34.93
N ALA A 436 -0.68 7.75 35.32
CA ALA A 436 -0.67 8.88 34.40
C ALA A 436 0.44 8.75 33.35
N THR A 437 1.65 8.36 33.77
CA THR A 437 2.80 8.13 32.88
C THR A 437 2.54 6.97 31.91
N ALA A 438 1.95 5.87 32.41
CA ALA A 438 1.56 4.74 31.58
C ALA A 438 0.50 5.14 30.56
N GLY A 439 -0.50 5.94 30.95
CA GLY A 439 -1.53 6.48 30.06
C GLY A 439 -0.94 7.32 28.93
N VAL A 440 0.04 8.19 29.22
CA VAL A 440 0.78 8.94 28.19
C VAL A 440 1.51 7.99 27.24
N GLY A 441 2.19 6.97 27.77
CA GLY A 441 2.85 5.96 26.96
C GLY A 441 1.89 5.19 26.03
N THR A 442 0.71 4.81 26.54
CA THR A 442 -0.34 4.16 25.73
C THR A 442 -0.85 5.09 24.65
N TRP A 443 -1.06 6.37 24.94
CA TRP A 443 -1.50 7.35 23.95
C TRP A 443 -0.45 7.57 22.84
N MET A 444 0.83 7.67 23.20
CA MET A 444 1.93 7.73 22.24
C MET A 444 2.01 6.48 21.37
N TYR A 445 1.77 5.30 21.95
CA TYR A 445 1.73 4.04 21.21
C TYR A 445 0.63 4.05 20.14
N LEU A 446 -0.57 4.49 20.50
CA LEU A 446 -1.68 4.63 19.55
C LEU A 446 -1.33 5.63 18.42
N GLY A 447 -0.72 6.76 18.76
CA GLY A 447 -0.19 7.70 17.77
C GLY A 447 0.82 7.04 16.81
N ALA A 448 1.81 6.32 17.34
CA ALA A 448 2.79 5.60 16.53
C ALA A 448 2.15 4.56 15.59
N THR A 449 1.14 3.83 16.06
CA THR A 449 0.40 2.87 15.21
C THR A 449 -0.36 3.55 14.07
N SER A 450 -0.93 4.74 14.29
CA SER A 450 -1.58 5.53 13.23
C SER A 450 -0.57 6.01 12.17
N VAL A 451 0.63 6.44 12.59
CA VAL A 451 1.71 6.82 11.66
C VAL A 451 2.15 5.61 10.81
N LEU A 452 2.35 4.45 11.43
CA LEU A 452 2.67 3.21 10.71
C LEU A 452 1.56 2.77 9.76
N ALA A 453 0.29 2.92 10.14
CA ALA A 453 -0.84 2.63 9.26
C ALA A 453 -0.84 3.55 8.03
N SER A 454 -0.59 4.85 8.21
CA SER A 454 -0.50 5.80 7.11
C SER A 454 0.68 5.55 6.16
N ALA A 455 1.75 4.89 6.64
CA ALA A 455 2.87 4.52 5.78
C ALA A 455 2.44 3.53 4.69
N ALA A 456 1.46 2.65 4.98
CA ALA A 456 0.97 1.66 4.04
C ALA A 456 0.24 2.25 2.81
N GLU A 457 -0.11 3.53 2.85
CA GLU A 457 -0.71 4.25 1.71
C GLU A 457 0.32 4.59 0.63
N PHE A 458 1.61 4.56 0.95
CA PHE A 458 2.69 4.84 0.02
C PHE A 458 3.27 3.55 -0.57
N PRO A 459 3.60 3.51 -1.88
CA PRO A 459 4.40 2.43 -2.45
C PRO A 459 5.72 2.30 -1.68
N SER A 460 6.17 1.07 -1.44
CA SER A 460 7.39 0.79 -0.66
C SER A 460 8.68 1.42 -1.24
N ALA A 461 8.70 1.70 -2.54
CA ALA A 461 9.79 2.40 -3.22
C ALA A 461 9.78 3.93 -3.02
N HIS A 462 8.69 4.49 -2.49
CA HIS A 462 8.56 5.92 -2.28
C HIS A 462 9.35 6.36 -1.03
N PRO A 463 10.18 7.41 -1.09
CA PRO A 463 11.04 7.81 0.03
C PRO A 463 10.26 8.18 1.32
N GLU A 464 9.02 8.66 1.19
CA GLU A 464 8.14 8.92 2.34
C GLU A 464 7.70 7.66 3.09
N TYR A 465 7.67 6.49 2.44
CA TYR A 465 7.36 5.22 3.11
C TYR A 465 8.38 4.93 4.22
N GLN A 466 9.68 4.94 3.87
CA GLN A 466 10.76 4.67 4.82
C GLN A 466 10.78 5.71 5.94
N ARG A 467 10.59 7.00 5.58
CA ARG A 467 10.54 8.08 6.56
C ARG A 467 9.42 7.89 7.59
N ARG A 468 8.21 7.53 7.17
CA ARG A 468 7.08 7.30 8.09
C ARG A 468 7.25 6.02 8.92
N VAL A 469 7.82 4.97 8.34
CA VAL A 469 8.15 3.74 9.07
C VAL A 469 9.18 4.02 10.16
N ASP A 470 10.26 4.74 9.86
CA ASP A 470 11.29 5.10 10.84
C ASP A 470 10.73 5.96 11.98
N LEU A 471 9.90 6.94 11.66
CA LEU A 471 9.20 7.76 12.66
C LEU A 471 8.30 6.90 13.55
N GLY A 472 7.47 6.04 12.95
CA GLY A 472 6.58 5.14 13.69
C GLY A 472 7.32 4.19 14.61
N ILE A 473 8.42 3.57 14.15
CA ILE A 473 9.25 2.67 14.97
C ILE A 473 9.87 3.43 16.14
N ARG A 474 10.42 4.62 15.90
CA ARG A 474 11.04 5.44 16.93
C ARG A 474 10.02 5.83 18.01
N ASP A 475 8.84 6.30 17.61
CA ASP A 475 7.79 6.72 18.53
C ASP A 475 7.22 5.53 19.33
N THR A 476 7.14 4.35 18.71
CA THR A 476 6.75 3.10 19.39
C THR A 476 7.73 2.75 20.52
N ARG A 477 9.04 2.93 20.32
CA ARG A 477 10.05 2.67 21.35
C ARG A 477 9.91 3.64 22.53
N TYR A 478 9.71 4.93 22.26
CA TYR A 478 9.47 5.92 23.32
C TYR A 478 8.20 5.61 24.12
N ALA A 479 7.13 5.22 23.43
CA ALA A 479 5.88 4.80 24.05
C ALA A 479 6.07 3.60 24.99
N GLN A 480 6.82 2.57 24.55
CA GLN A 480 7.12 1.40 25.37
C GLN A 480 7.93 1.75 26.63
N VAL A 481 8.93 2.62 26.51
CA VAL A 481 9.71 3.08 27.67
C VAL A 481 8.82 3.84 28.66
N ALA A 482 7.95 4.73 28.18
CA ALA A 482 7.02 5.46 29.04
C ALA A 482 6.00 4.53 29.73
N MET A 483 5.42 3.57 29.01
CA MET A 483 4.53 2.56 29.59
C MET A 483 5.23 1.70 30.64
N GLY A 484 6.44 1.23 30.35
CA GLY A 484 7.24 0.43 31.27
C GLY A 484 7.60 1.19 32.53
N ALA A 485 8.12 2.41 32.40
CA ALA A 485 8.45 3.26 33.55
C ALA A 485 7.21 3.59 34.39
N GLY A 486 6.09 3.97 33.75
CA GLY A 486 4.83 4.24 34.44
C GLY A 486 4.28 3.02 35.18
N GLY A 487 4.32 1.84 34.56
CA GLY A 487 3.92 0.58 35.17
C GLY A 487 4.73 0.23 36.42
N VAL A 488 6.06 0.37 36.36
CA VAL A 488 6.94 0.11 37.51
C VAL A 488 6.64 1.08 38.66
N VAL A 489 6.48 2.38 38.38
CA VAL A 489 6.15 3.39 39.40
C VAL A 489 4.77 3.12 40.01
N ALA A 490 3.79 2.72 39.21
CA ALA A 490 2.45 2.39 39.69
C ALA A 490 2.46 1.18 40.63
N LEU A 491 3.22 0.13 40.28
CA LEU A 491 3.39 -1.07 41.10
C LEU A 491 4.10 -0.76 42.42
N LEU A 492 5.13 0.09 42.41
CA LEU A 492 5.79 0.54 43.63
C LEU A 492 4.83 1.32 44.55
N GLY A 493 3.99 2.19 43.98
CA GLY A 493 2.94 2.89 44.73
C GLY A 493 1.91 1.92 45.32
N ALA A 494 1.46 0.94 44.54
CA ALA A 494 0.51 -0.07 45.01
C ALA A 494 1.11 -0.93 46.12
N TRP A 495 2.38 -1.30 46.00
CA TRP A 495 3.11 -2.02 47.04
C TRP A 495 3.23 -1.20 48.33
N GLN A 496 3.51 0.10 48.25
CA GLN A 496 3.50 1.01 49.42
C GLN A 496 2.11 1.08 50.07
N LEU A 497 1.03 1.12 49.28
CA LEU A 497 -0.34 1.09 49.81
C LEU A 497 -0.65 -0.21 50.57
N VAL A 498 -0.20 -1.36 50.04
CA VAL A 498 -0.45 -2.67 50.64
C VAL A 498 0.39 -2.90 51.91
N THR A 499 1.62 -2.37 51.93
CA THR A 499 2.56 -2.55 53.06
C THR A 499 2.47 -1.46 54.12
N ALA A 500 1.67 -0.42 53.89
CA ALA A 500 1.42 0.59 54.90
C ALA A 500 0.78 -0.09 56.12
N PRO A 501 1.34 0.07 57.33
CA PRO A 501 0.69 -0.43 58.53
C PRO A 501 -0.69 0.20 58.61
N LYS A 502 -1.72 -0.61 58.87
CA LYS A 502 -3.04 -0.10 59.20
C LYS A 502 -2.88 0.65 60.52
N SER A 503 -2.59 1.94 60.46
CA SER A 503 -2.65 2.78 61.64
C SER A 503 -4.05 2.60 62.20
N THR A 504 -4.12 2.10 63.43
CA THR A 504 -5.33 2.15 64.25
C THR A 504 -5.89 3.55 64.13
N ALA A 505 -7.15 3.65 63.70
CA ALA A 505 -7.83 4.89 63.38
C ALA A 505 -7.69 5.91 64.52
N GLU A 506 -6.71 6.80 64.41
CA GLU A 506 -6.66 8.03 65.17
C GLU A 506 -7.34 9.07 64.28
N ALA A 507 -8.55 9.46 64.70
CA ALA A 507 -9.49 10.41 64.11
C ALA A 507 -9.19 10.84 62.66
N ALA A 508 -9.87 10.22 61.71
CA ALA A 508 -9.92 10.70 60.34
C ALA A 508 -10.38 12.18 60.32
N PRO A 509 -9.69 13.08 59.61
CA PRO A 509 -10.20 14.42 59.37
C PRO A 509 -11.53 14.34 58.61
N ASP A 510 -12.46 15.21 58.99
CA ASP A 510 -13.83 15.30 58.49
C ASP A 510 -13.89 15.19 56.94
N PRO A 511 -14.62 14.21 56.37
CA PRO A 511 -14.69 13.98 54.92
C PRO A 511 -15.34 15.13 54.12
N SER A 512 -15.78 16.20 54.78
CA SER A 512 -16.38 17.39 54.15
C SER A 512 -15.39 18.28 53.37
N VAL A 513 -14.07 18.04 53.44
CA VAL A 513 -13.08 19.00 52.89
C VAL A 513 -12.48 18.61 51.53
N LEU A 514 -12.47 17.34 51.10
CA LEU A 514 -11.84 16.96 49.81
C LEU A 514 -12.57 15.80 49.12
N SER A 515 -13.69 16.10 48.44
CA SER A 515 -14.28 15.18 47.46
C SER A 515 -13.75 15.50 46.05
N TRP A 516 -12.94 14.60 45.49
CA TRP A 516 -12.51 14.66 44.09
C TRP A 516 -13.31 13.62 43.31
N SER A 517 -14.21 14.05 42.44
CA SER A 517 -14.96 13.15 41.54
C SER A 517 -14.53 13.36 40.09
N LEU A 518 -13.81 12.40 39.54
CA LEU A 518 -13.61 12.25 38.09
C LEU A 518 -14.66 11.27 37.58
N LEU A 519 -15.83 11.77 37.21
CA LEU A 519 -16.82 11.02 36.44
C LEU A 519 -17.01 11.72 35.08
N PRO A 520 -16.84 11.01 33.95
CA PRO A 520 -17.27 11.53 32.66
C PRO A 520 -18.80 11.52 32.62
N VAL A 521 -19.43 12.69 32.65
CA VAL A 521 -20.86 12.83 32.35
C VAL A 521 -21.02 12.79 30.83
N VAL A 522 -21.38 11.62 30.30
CA VAL A 522 -21.81 11.49 28.91
C VAL A 522 -23.28 11.90 28.83
N GLY A 523 -23.52 13.18 28.54
CA GLY A 523 -24.85 13.67 28.21
C GLY A 523 -25.22 13.26 26.79
N ALA A 524 -26.23 12.39 26.63
CA ALA A 524 -26.83 12.13 25.33
C ALA A 524 -27.49 13.42 24.83
N ARG A 525 -27.02 13.92 23.67
CA ARG A 525 -27.45 15.14 22.94
C ARG A 525 -26.70 16.42 23.30
N GLN A 526 -25.47 16.55 22.81
CA GLN A 526 -24.98 17.72 22.04
C GLN A 526 -23.55 17.46 21.57
N THR A 527 -23.27 17.70 20.29
CA THR A 527 -21.96 17.55 19.65
C THR A 527 -21.05 18.69 20.08
N GLY A 528 -20.28 18.48 21.15
CA GLY A 528 -19.24 19.40 21.61
C GLY A 528 -18.77 19.01 23.00
N ALA A 529 -17.62 18.34 23.10
CA ALA A 529 -17.01 18.02 24.39
C ALA A 529 -16.40 19.29 25.01
N ALA A 530 -17.06 19.85 26.02
CA ALA A 530 -16.50 20.89 26.87
C ALA A 530 -16.01 20.28 28.19
N LEU A 531 -14.71 20.43 28.47
CA LEU A 531 -14.14 20.07 29.77
C LEU A 531 -14.39 21.24 30.74
N ARG A 532 -15.29 21.07 31.71
CA ARG A 532 -15.46 22.02 32.82
C ARG A 532 -14.72 21.48 34.04
N LEU A 533 -13.69 22.21 34.47
CA LEU A 533 -13.07 22.06 35.78
C LEU A 533 -13.81 22.98 36.75
N ALA A 534 -14.49 22.42 37.74
CA ALA A 534 -15.01 23.15 38.88
C ALA A 534 -13.97 23.05 40.02
N TRP A 535 -13.69 24.18 40.65
CA TRP A 535 -12.75 24.33 41.77
C TRP A 535 -13.50 24.38 43.09
#